data_AF-A0AAP1RG76-F1
#
_entry.id   AF-A0AAP1RG76-F1
#
_cell.length_a   1.000
_cell.length_b   1.000
_cell.length_c   1.000
_cell.angle_alpha   90.00
_cell.angle_beta   90.00
_cell.angle_gamma   90.00
#
_symmetry.space_group_name_H-M   'P 1'
#
loop_
_entity.id
_entity.type
_entity.pdbx_description
1 polymer ?
#
loop_
_entity_poly.entity_id
_entity_poly.type
_entity_poly.pdbx_seq_one_letter_code
_entity_poly.pdbx_strand_id
1 'polypeptide(L)'
;MKKIIITTVLGMFLLVSCGGNNSKSNTEKWYEGGNLHKSKMSEWKSASEENKLATCSDFMATVDNSVSMDELKVRAENLKTCIDEATKGLDEMNTEAVSSIASLCITTMGYSKK
;
A
#
# COMPACT_ATOMS: atom_id res chain seq x y z
N MET A 1 -38.06 -40.57 -28.04
CA MET A 1 -39.50 -40.37 -27.74
C MET A 1 -39.66 -40.12 -26.25
N LYS A 2 -40.33 -39.00 -25.92
CA LYS A 2 -41.14 -38.63 -24.73
C LYS A 2 -40.86 -39.34 -23.39
N LYS A 3 -40.91 -38.73 -22.21
CA LYS A 3 -41.13 -37.37 -21.65
C LYS A 3 -41.14 -37.66 -20.14
N ILE A 4 -40.38 -36.98 -19.29
CA ILE A 4 -40.65 -36.91 -17.85
C ILE A 4 -40.41 -35.45 -17.44
N ILE A 5 -41.43 -34.62 -17.66
CA ILE A 5 -42.42 -34.15 -16.68
C ILE A 5 -41.80 -33.11 -15.73
N ILE A 6 -42.14 -31.86 -16.08
CA ILE A 6 -41.98 -30.63 -15.32
C ILE A 6 -42.96 -30.70 -14.14
N THR A 7 -42.44 -30.61 -12.92
CA THR A 7 -43.23 -30.19 -11.75
C THR A 7 -42.65 -28.89 -11.24
N THR A 8 -43.26 -27.80 -11.70
CA THR A 8 -43.32 -26.51 -11.04
C THR A 8 -43.89 -26.69 -9.63
N VAL A 9 -43.44 -25.90 -8.66
CA VAL A 9 -44.24 -25.18 -7.63
C VAL A 9 -43.31 -24.73 -6.50
N LEU A 10 -43.16 -23.40 -6.43
CA LEU A 10 -43.28 -22.58 -5.23
C LEU A 10 -42.27 -22.82 -4.09
N GLY A 11 -41.31 -21.91 -4.00
CA GLY A 11 -40.47 -21.72 -2.83
C GLY A 11 -39.92 -20.31 -2.79
N MET A 12 -40.81 -19.32 -2.62
CA MET A 12 -40.43 -17.94 -2.30
C MET A 12 -39.83 -17.93 -0.90
N PHE A 13 -38.51 -18.09 -0.83
CA PHE A 13 -37.74 -18.00 0.42
C PHE A 13 -37.32 -16.54 0.61
N LEU A 14 -38.20 -15.75 1.25
CA LEU A 14 -37.85 -14.44 1.78
C LEU A 14 -36.99 -14.63 3.02
N LEU A 15 -35.66 -14.69 2.85
CA LEU A 15 -34.73 -14.46 3.95
C LEU A 15 -34.31 -12.99 3.93
N VAL A 16 -35.17 -12.13 4.47
CA VAL A 16 -34.74 -10.83 4.99
C VAL A 16 -33.97 -11.12 6.29
N SER A 17 -32.68 -11.43 6.13
CA SER A 17 -31.73 -11.38 7.21
C SER A 17 -31.12 -9.98 7.23
N CYS A 18 -31.70 -9.08 8.03
CA CYS A 18 -31.01 -7.85 8.44
C CYS A 18 -29.98 -8.21 9.51
N GLY A 19 -28.98 -9.00 9.12
CA GLY A 19 -27.75 -9.17 9.87
C GLY A 19 -26.88 -7.94 9.65
N GLY A 20 -27.16 -6.86 10.38
CA GLY A 20 -26.31 -5.68 10.49
C GLY A 20 -25.02 -6.05 11.21
N ASN A 21 -24.15 -6.81 10.53
CA ASN A 21 -22.80 -7.03 10.98
C ASN A 21 -22.04 -5.74 10.72
N ASN A 22 -22.04 -4.85 11.71
CA ASN A 22 -21.10 -3.73 11.78
C ASN A 22 -19.69 -4.30 12.02
N SER A 23 -19.16 -5.05 11.06
CA SER A 23 -17.73 -5.20 10.91
C SER A 23 -17.21 -3.80 10.61
N LYS A 24 -16.79 -3.08 11.66
CA LYS A 24 -15.82 -1.99 11.52
C LYS A 24 -14.64 -2.60 10.79
N SER A 25 -14.66 -2.47 9.46
CA SER A 25 -13.46 -2.56 8.65
C SER A 25 -12.58 -1.45 9.17
N ASN A 26 -11.71 -1.76 10.12
CA ASN A 26 -10.52 -0.95 10.36
C ASN A 26 -9.66 -1.14 9.10
N THR A 27 -10.08 -0.48 8.02
CA THR A 27 -9.20 -0.28 6.88
C THR A 27 -8.14 0.67 7.42
N GLU A 28 -7.01 0.11 7.83
CA GLU A 28 -5.83 0.90 8.20
C GLU A 28 -5.57 1.89 7.09
N LYS A 29 -5.28 3.13 7.47
CA LYS A 29 -5.08 4.17 6.47
C LYS A 29 -3.80 3.86 5.71
N TRP A 30 -3.75 4.24 4.44
CA TRP A 30 -2.63 3.92 3.54
C TRP A 30 -1.26 4.44 4.02
N TYR A 31 -1.26 5.41 4.94
CA TYR A 31 -0.07 6.03 5.52
C TYR A 31 0.26 5.50 6.93
N GLU A 32 -0.52 4.56 7.48
CA GLU A 32 -0.27 3.96 8.80
C GLU A 32 0.51 2.65 8.65
N GLY A 33 1.29 2.26 9.67
CA GLY A 33 1.98 0.96 9.72
C GLY A 33 3.39 0.90 9.11
N GLY A 34 3.96 2.04 8.70
CA GLY A 34 5.33 2.12 8.17
C GLY A 34 6.41 1.90 9.25
N ASN A 35 7.36 0.99 9.00
CA ASN A 35 8.42 0.69 9.97
C ASN A 35 9.84 0.53 9.39
N LEU A 36 10.04 0.76 8.08
CA LEU A 36 11.31 0.47 7.40
C LEU A 36 12.36 1.59 7.50
N HIS A 37 12.08 2.66 8.26
CA HIS A 37 12.92 3.86 8.37
C HIS A 37 14.40 3.60 8.70
N LYS A 38 14.66 2.56 9.50
CA LYS A 38 16.00 2.17 9.97
C LYS A 38 16.43 0.80 9.44
N SER A 39 15.61 0.22 8.55
CA SER A 39 15.83 -1.10 7.99
C SER A 39 16.86 -1.07 6.86
N LYS A 40 17.29 -2.28 6.48
CA LYS A 40 18.12 -2.53 5.31
C LYS A 40 17.28 -2.81 4.06
N MET A 41 17.88 -2.69 2.88
CA MET A 41 17.19 -2.98 1.62
C MET A 41 16.73 -4.44 1.51
N SER A 42 17.39 -5.38 2.19
CA SER A 42 16.90 -6.78 2.26
C SER A 42 15.52 -6.88 2.91
N GLU A 43 15.27 -6.12 3.98
CA GLU A 43 13.97 -6.04 4.64
C GLU A 43 12.95 -5.31 3.74
N TRP A 44 13.37 -4.21 3.10
CA TRP A 44 12.53 -3.50 2.13
C TRP A 44 12.02 -4.39 1.01
N LYS A 45 12.92 -5.16 0.38
CA LYS A 45 12.58 -6.08 -0.72
C LYS A 45 11.59 -7.17 -0.31
N SER A 46 11.54 -7.51 0.99
CA SER A 46 10.64 -8.52 1.55
C SER A 46 9.36 -7.93 2.17
N ALA A 47 9.27 -6.60 2.28
CA ALA A 47 8.17 -5.92 2.94
C ALA A 47 6.92 -5.87 2.06
N SER A 48 5.75 -5.74 2.71
CA SER A 48 4.48 -5.53 2.00
C SER A 48 4.43 -4.15 1.35
N GLU A 49 3.61 -4.04 0.31
CA GLU A 49 3.41 -2.78 -0.42
C GLU A 49 2.83 -1.68 0.47
N GLU A 50 1.98 -2.05 1.44
CA GLU A 50 1.40 -1.13 2.43
C GLU A 50 2.47 -0.56 3.35
N ASN A 51 3.35 -1.40 3.91
CA ASN A 51 4.44 -0.94 4.78
C ASN A 51 5.44 -0.03 4.02
N LYS A 52 5.79 -0.40 2.79
CA LYS A 52 6.63 0.42 1.92
C LYS A 52 6.01 1.80 1.66
N LEU A 53 4.71 1.81 1.31
CA LEU A 53 3.99 3.05 1.04
C LEU A 53 3.88 3.93 2.29
N ALA A 54 3.50 3.36 3.43
CA ALA A 54 3.42 4.08 4.70
C ALA A 54 4.79 4.66 5.10
N THR A 55 5.87 3.88 4.99
CA THR A 55 7.23 4.38 5.23
C THR A 55 7.60 5.53 4.26
N CYS A 56 7.25 5.43 2.97
CA CYS A 56 7.49 6.52 2.02
C CYS A 56 6.69 7.78 2.35
N SER A 57 5.49 7.62 2.90
CA SER A 57 4.65 8.73 3.32
C SER A 57 5.29 9.52 4.47
N ASP A 58 5.89 8.82 5.44
CA ASP A 58 6.63 9.43 6.55
C ASP A 58 7.88 10.18 6.07
N PHE A 59 8.61 9.61 5.11
CA PHE A 59 9.73 10.30 4.46
C PHE A 59 9.26 11.58 3.76
N MET A 60 8.19 11.51 2.96
CA MET A 60 7.67 12.68 2.23
C MET A 60 7.09 13.75 3.16
N ALA A 61 6.43 13.35 4.24
CA ALA A 61 5.92 14.29 5.24
C ALA A 61 7.06 15.04 5.94
N THR A 62 8.24 14.42 6.07
CA THR A 62 9.45 15.09 6.58
C THR A 62 10.05 16.09 5.58
N VAL A 63 9.85 15.86 4.28
CA VAL A 63 10.28 16.76 3.21
C VAL A 63 9.36 17.98 3.12
N ASP A 64 8.05 17.75 3.08
CA ASP A 64 7.05 18.81 2.94
C ASP A 64 5.71 18.35 3.54
N ASN A 65 5.39 18.83 4.74
CA ASN A 65 4.13 18.53 5.43
C ASN A 65 3.01 19.54 5.11
N SER A 66 3.24 20.48 4.18
CA SER A 66 2.27 21.51 3.81
C SER A 66 1.34 21.12 2.67
N VAL A 67 1.65 20.02 1.98
CA VAL A 67 0.85 19.50 0.87
C VAL A 67 -0.42 18.79 1.34
N SER A 68 -1.39 18.65 0.43
CA SER A 68 -2.58 17.86 0.72
C SER A 68 -2.25 16.37 0.91
N MET A 69 -3.13 15.63 1.58
CA MET A 69 -2.96 14.18 1.75
C MET A 69 -2.92 13.42 0.42
N ASP A 70 -3.64 13.91 -0.60
CA ASP A 70 -3.64 13.31 -1.95
C ASP A 70 -2.29 13.53 -2.64
N GLU A 71 -1.74 14.75 -2.57
CA GLU A 71 -0.41 15.06 -3.10
C GLU A 71 0.69 14.28 -2.34
N LEU A 72 0.58 14.20 -1.01
CA LEU A 72 1.49 13.41 -0.19
C LEU A 72 1.50 11.94 -0.61
N LYS A 73 0.31 11.37 -0.90
CA LYS A 73 0.17 10.01 -1.39
C LYS A 73 0.87 9.80 -2.72
N VAL A 74 0.63 10.69 -3.69
CA VAL A 74 1.29 10.62 -5.01
C VAL A 74 2.81 10.68 -4.86
N ARG A 75 3.34 11.57 -4.01
CA ARG A 75 4.79 11.66 -3.76
C ARG A 75 5.34 10.41 -3.08
N ALA A 76 4.59 9.81 -2.15
CA ALA A 76 4.98 8.58 -1.48
C ALA A 76 5.00 7.39 -2.46
N GLU A 77 4.02 7.29 -3.35
CA GLU A 77 3.99 6.28 -4.42
C GLU A 77 5.18 6.45 -5.38
N ASN A 78 5.48 7.68 -5.80
CA ASN A 78 6.65 7.99 -6.63
C ASN A 78 7.97 7.61 -5.94
N LEU A 79 8.11 7.90 -4.65
CA LEU A 79 9.29 7.52 -3.87
C LEU A 79 9.44 6.01 -3.78
N LYS A 80 8.35 5.29 -3.48
CA LYS A 80 8.34 3.83 -3.42
C LYS A 80 8.81 3.25 -4.75
N THR A 81 8.24 3.70 -5.86
CA THR A 81 8.63 3.28 -7.20
C THR A 81 10.10 3.58 -7.49
N CYS A 82 10.60 4.75 -7.11
CA CYS A 82 12.01 5.08 -7.28
C CYS A 82 12.92 4.11 -6.50
N ILE A 83 12.61 3.82 -5.24
CA ILE A 83 13.41 2.89 -4.41
C ILE A 83 13.36 1.46 -5.00
N ASP A 84 12.17 0.98 -5.37
CA ASP A 84 12.00 -0.35 -5.93
C ASP A 84 12.77 -0.51 -7.26
N GLU A 85 12.65 0.44 -8.19
CA GLU A 85 13.35 0.38 -9.47
C GLU A 85 14.86 0.62 -9.34
N ALA A 86 15.30 1.51 -8.44
CA ALA A 86 16.73 1.76 -8.22
C ALA A 86 17.49 0.57 -7.62
N THR A 87 16.78 -0.37 -6.98
CA THR A 87 17.40 -1.51 -6.27
C THR A 87 17.00 -2.88 -6.84
N LYS A 88 16.22 -2.88 -7.93
CA LYS A 88 15.67 -4.08 -8.57
C LYS A 88 16.76 -5.00 -9.09
N GLY A 89 16.79 -6.23 -8.56
CA GLY A 89 17.77 -7.24 -8.99
C GLY A 89 19.21 -6.98 -8.55
N LEU A 90 19.46 -5.98 -7.70
CA LEU A 90 20.80 -5.62 -7.22
C LEU A 90 20.99 -6.14 -5.79
N ASP A 91 21.56 -7.34 -5.66
CA ASP A 91 21.79 -7.97 -4.34
C ASP A 91 22.89 -7.28 -3.54
N GLU A 92 23.84 -6.63 -4.21
CA GLU A 92 24.85 -5.79 -3.56
C GLU A 92 24.24 -4.67 -2.71
N MET A 93 23.01 -4.25 -3.00
CA MET A 93 22.33 -3.20 -2.25
C MET A 93 21.69 -3.69 -0.95
N ASN A 94 21.65 -5.00 -0.69
CA ASN A 94 20.92 -5.57 0.45
C ASN A 94 21.34 -5.03 1.82
N THR A 95 22.60 -4.58 1.97
CA THR A 95 23.13 -4.02 3.21
C THR A 95 22.96 -2.50 3.34
N GLU A 96 22.51 -1.83 2.28
CA GLU A 96 22.26 -0.40 2.29
C GLU A 96 21.06 -0.06 3.16
N ALA A 97 21.11 1.11 3.81
CA ALA A 97 19.98 1.60 4.59
C ALA A 97 18.88 2.12 3.65
N VAL A 98 17.63 1.78 3.95
CA VAL A 98 16.45 2.26 3.21
C VAL A 98 16.44 3.79 3.13
N SER A 99 16.75 4.46 4.24
CA SER A 99 16.79 5.91 4.33
C SER A 99 17.84 6.57 3.42
N SER A 100 18.97 5.90 3.17
CA SER A 100 20.01 6.40 2.25
C SER A 100 19.49 6.39 0.81
N ILE A 101 18.87 5.29 0.38
CA ILE A 101 18.30 5.16 -0.97
C ILE A 101 17.10 6.10 -1.14
N ALA A 102 16.24 6.21 -0.12
CA ALA A 102 15.13 7.15 -0.13
C ALA A 102 15.60 8.60 -0.30
N SER A 103 16.68 9.00 0.39
CA SER A 103 17.25 10.35 0.28
C SER A 103 17.80 10.64 -1.13
N LEU A 104 18.43 9.66 -1.77
CA LEU A 104 18.89 9.76 -3.15
C LEU A 104 17.71 9.93 -4.11
N CYS A 105 16.67 9.12 -3.93
CA CYS A 105 15.45 9.19 -4.73
C CYS A 105 14.71 10.54 -4.56
N ILE A 106 14.53 11.02 -3.33
CA ILE A 106 13.97 12.33 -3.01
C ILE A 106 14.67 13.43 -3.80
N THR A 107 16.00 13.43 -3.76
CA THR A 107 16.83 14.42 -4.43
C THR A 107 16.72 14.30 -5.96
N THR A 108 16.74 13.07 -6.48
CA THR A 108 16.67 12.81 -7.94
C THR A 108 15.32 13.20 -8.52
N MET A 109 14.23 13.04 -7.76
CA MET A 109 12.89 13.50 -8.13
C MET A 109 12.71 15.02 -8.00
N GLY A 110 13.69 15.73 -7.44
CA GLY A 110 13.63 17.18 -7.27
C GLY A 110 12.82 17.67 -6.07
N TYR A 111 12.51 16.79 -5.11
CA TYR A 111 11.87 17.23 -3.86
C TYR A 111 12.91 17.81 -2.91
N SER A 112 12.59 18.97 -2.34
CA SER A 112 13.45 19.69 -1.41
C SER A 112 12.69 19.97 -0.11
N LYS A 113 13.39 19.87 1.03
CA LYS A 113 12.81 20.21 2.32
C LYS A 113 12.27 21.64 2.31
N LYS A 114 11.01 21.81 2.71
CA LYS A 114 10.36 23.11 2.88
C LYS A 114 10.53 23.64 4.30
#